data_AF-A0A7N0VAQ3-F1
#
_entry.id   AF-A0A7N0VAQ3-F1
#
_cell.length_a   1.000
_cell.length_b   1.000
_cell.length_c   1.000
_cell.angle_alpha   90.00
_cell.angle_beta   90.00
_cell.angle_gamma   90.00
#
_symmetry.space_group_name_H-M   'P 1'
#
loop_
_entity.id
_entity.type
_entity.pdbx_description
1 polymer ?
#
loop_
_entity_poly.entity_id
_entity_poly.type
_entity_poly.pdbx_seq_one_letter_code
_entity_poly.pdbx_strand_id
1 'polypeptide(L)'
;MANLFFFQSSKSFMSIAFLIQKTVPFCFHCNADVVTEFIEGLVETYPGLQYLDGFPLVKVVIRSDVSSSTYEKVAIISGGGSGHEPAHAGFVGEGMLTAAICGDVFASPTVDAILAGIRAVTGPKGCLLIVKNYTGDRLNFGLAAEQAKSEGFEVEMVIVGDDCALPPPRGVAGRRGLAGTILVHKIAGAAAAAGLSLLDVAAEAKHASEMVGTMGVALSVCTLPGQVTPDRLGPGKMELGLGIHGEPGAAVTDLLPVDVVVAHVLKQILSTETNYVPITRGNRVILMINGLGATPLMELMIAAGKAVPIMQLDHGLAVDRVYTGSFMTSLDMAGFSISIMKADQKILQRLDAPTRAPSWPVGVEGDRPPAKIPVPIPVSRPTNNEEQLSRPQQLTHQGRILELAIEAAVSSVIELRDSLNEWDSRVGDGDCGSTMFKGAAAILDDMKKYYPLNDAAETVNEMGSSIQRVMGGTSGILYNIFCKAAYAKLKTSSKPVTAKECELMHTAFSCAWST
;
A
#
# COMPACT_ATOMS: atom_id res chain seq x y z
N MET A 1 -34.67 -50.84 -24.12
CA MET A 1 -34.32 -49.62 -23.37
C MET A 1 -32.98 -49.91 -22.68
N ALA A 2 -31.84 -49.93 -23.38
CA ALA A 2 -31.10 -48.81 -23.99
C ALA A 2 -30.81 -47.71 -22.95
N ASN A 3 -29.58 -47.35 -22.57
CA ASN A 3 -28.23 -47.79 -22.95
C ASN A 3 -27.31 -47.52 -21.73
N LEU A 4 -26.63 -48.56 -21.24
CA LEU A 4 -25.39 -48.42 -20.48
C LEU A 4 -24.29 -48.20 -21.52
N PHE A 5 -23.74 -46.99 -21.62
CA PHE A 5 -22.49 -46.77 -22.36
C PHE A 5 -21.32 -46.73 -21.37
N PHE A 6 -20.58 -47.83 -21.38
CA PHE A 6 -19.18 -47.90 -20.98
C PHE A 6 -18.36 -46.92 -21.85
N PHE A 7 -17.59 -46.05 -21.20
CA PHE A 7 -16.33 -45.55 -21.76
C PHE A 7 -15.23 -45.81 -20.72
N GLN A 8 -14.61 -46.98 -20.83
CA GLN A 8 -13.21 -47.15 -20.43
C GLN A 8 -12.33 -46.54 -21.53
N SER A 9 -11.18 -46.02 -21.12
CA SER A 9 -10.05 -45.53 -21.93
C SER A 9 -10.02 -44.03 -22.23
N SER A 10 -9.38 -43.27 -21.34
CA SER A 10 -8.06 -42.71 -21.66
C SER A 10 -7.37 -42.20 -20.40
N LYS A 11 -6.07 -42.45 -20.33
CA LYS A 11 -5.14 -41.93 -19.33
C LYS A 11 -5.09 -40.40 -19.42
N SER A 12 -5.79 -39.68 -18.56
CA SER A 12 -5.50 -38.27 -18.18
C SER A 12 -6.55 -37.75 -17.21
N PHE A 13 -6.58 -38.33 -16.01
CA PHE A 13 -7.00 -37.56 -14.84
C PHE A 13 -5.73 -37.37 -14.02
N MET A 14 -4.94 -36.40 -14.48
CA MET A 14 -4.52 -35.27 -13.65
C MET A 14 -4.59 -35.61 -12.16
N SER A 15 -3.43 -35.98 -11.61
CA SER A 15 -3.20 -36.06 -10.17
C SER A 15 -3.42 -34.68 -9.57
N ILE A 16 -4.69 -34.36 -9.35
CA ILE A 16 -5.16 -33.29 -8.50
C ILE A 16 -4.61 -33.59 -7.10
N ALA A 17 -3.92 -32.61 -6.52
CA ALA A 17 -3.64 -32.49 -5.08
C ALA A 17 -2.41 -33.18 -4.46
N PHE A 18 -1.27 -33.36 -5.16
CA PHE A 18 -0.04 -33.81 -4.49
C PHE A 18 1.20 -32.98 -4.86
N LEU A 19 1.29 -31.75 -4.33
CA LEU A 19 2.31 -31.29 -3.38
C LEU A 19 2.21 -29.77 -3.25
N ILE A 20 1.45 -29.33 -2.25
CA ILE A 20 1.68 -28.14 -1.41
C ILE A 20 2.50 -27.04 -2.08
N GLN A 21 1.75 -26.18 -2.75
CA GLN A 21 2.06 -24.85 -3.28
C GLN A 21 2.43 -23.87 -2.14
N LYS A 22 3.44 -24.20 -1.33
CA LYS A 22 3.99 -23.29 -0.32
C LYS A 22 4.84 -22.26 -1.04
N THR A 23 4.19 -21.21 -1.54
CA THR A 23 4.53 -19.77 -1.37
C THR A 23 3.87 -18.84 -2.41
N VAL A 24 3.03 -19.34 -3.32
CA VAL A 24 2.08 -18.50 -4.10
C VAL A 24 0.70 -19.19 -4.12
N PRO A 25 -0.36 -18.58 -3.57
CA PRO A 25 -1.63 -19.28 -3.32
C PRO A 25 -2.52 -19.51 -4.55
N PHE A 26 -2.12 -19.07 -5.75
CA PHE A 26 -2.91 -19.26 -6.98
C PHE A 26 -2.29 -20.29 -7.92
N CYS A 27 -3.11 -21.26 -8.32
CA CYS A 27 -2.80 -22.33 -9.28
C CYS A 27 -2.81 -21.77 -10.71
N PHE A 28 -1.65 -21.31 -11.18
CA PHE A 28 -1.46 -21.02 -12.60
C PHE A 28 -1.35 -22.34 -13.39
N HIS A 29 -1.96 -22.40 -14.57
CA HIS A 29 -2.07 -23.67 -15.33
C HIS A 29 -0.68 -24.20 -15.75
N CYS A 30 0.29 -23.31 -15.97
CA CYS A 30 1.73 -23.62 -15.96
C CYS A 30 2.58 -22.34 -15.76
N ASN A 31 3.81 -22.47 -15.24
CA ASN A 31 4.73 -21.34 -15.03
C ASN A 31 5.06 -20.56 -16.32
N ALA A 32 4.93 -21.17 -17.50
CA ALA A 32 5.23 -20.54 -18.78
C ALA A 32 4.16 -19.53 -19.22
N ASP A 33 2.96 -19.55 -18.61
CA ASP A 33 1.79 -18.81 -19.09
C ASP A 33 1.31 -17.68 -18.16
N VAL A 34 1.93 -17.52 -16.99
CA VAL A 34 1.47 -16.55 -15.97
C VAL A 34 1.43 -15.10 -16.48
N VAL A 35 2.36 -14.74 -17.36
CA VAL A 35 2.42 -13.39 -17.95
C VAL A 35 1.32 -13.21 -19.00
N THR A 36 1.03 -14.23 -19.79
CA THR A 36 -0.04 -14.19 -20.79
C THR A 36 -1.40 -14.10 -20.09
N GLU A 37 -1.66 -14.97 -19.11
CA GLU A 37 -2.90 -14.95 -18.31
C GLU A 37 -3.10 -13.59 -17.63
N PHE A 38 -2.02 -12.98 -17.11
CA PHE A 38 -2.07 -11.62 -16.57
C PHE A 38 -2.48 -10.59 -17.65
N ILE A 39 -1.86 -10.63 -18.83
CA ILE A 39 -2.17 -9.69 -19.92
C ILE A 39 -3.62 -9.86 -20.37
N GLU A 40 -4.09 -11.10 -20.54
CA GLU A 40 -5.48 -11.42 -20.91
C GLU A 40 -6.47 -10.85 -19.89
N GLY A 41 -6.22 -11.07 -18.60
CA GLY A 41 -7.04 -10.49 -17.53
C GLY A 41 -7.01 -8.96 -17.53
N LEU A 42 -5.86 -8.36 -17.83
CA LEU A 42 -5.70 -6.91 -17.89
C LEU A 42 -6.51 -6.30 -19.04
N VAL A 43 -6.44 -6.86 -20.25
CA VAL A 43 -7.15 -6.32 -21.42
C VAL A 43 -8.66 -6.56 -21.34
N GLU A 44 -9.09 -7.66 -20.72
CA GLU A 44 -10.50 -7.92 -20.44
C GLU A 44 -11.06 -6.91 -19.41
N THR A 45 -10.23 -6.50 -18.45
CA THR A 45 -10.62 -5.51 -17.42
C THR A 45 -10.66 -4.08 -17.97
N TYR A 46 -9.74 -3.72 -18.87
CA TYR A 46 -9.56 -2.35 -19.34
C TYR A 46 -9.73 -2.23 -20.87
N PRO A 47 -10.93 -1.86 -21.37
CA PRO A 47 -11.22 -1.74 -22.81
C PRO A 47 -10.34 -0.74 -23.60
N GLY A 48 -9.62 0.13 -22.88
CA GLY A 48 -8.62 1.03 -23.46
C GLY A 48 -7.31 0.34 -23.84
N LEU A 49 -7.16 -0.94 -23.53
CA LEU A 49 -5.96 -1.73 -23.77
C LEU A 49 -6.23 -2.85 -24.77
N GLN A 50 -5.18 -3.25 -25.49
CA GLN A 50 -5.17 -4.39 -26.39
C GLN A 50 -3.89 -5.21 -26.20
N TYR A 51 -4.00 -6.51 -26.39
CA TYR A 51 -2.87 -7.43 -26.42
C TYR A 51 -2.45 -7.64 -27.87
N LEU A 52 -1.20 -7.29 -28.19
CA LEU A 52 -0.59 -7.64 -29.47
C LEU A 52 -0.16 -9.11 -29.45
N ASP A 53 -1.06 -9.97 -29.91
CA ASP A 53 -0.85 -11.42 -29.94
C ASP A 53 0.12 -11.83 -31.07
N GLY A 54 1.29 -12.32 -30.67
CA GLY A 54 2.27 -12.99 -31.53
C GLY A 54 2.78 -14.27 -30.88
N PHE A 55 1.86 -15.06 -30.31
CA PHE A 55 2.12 -16.20 -29.45
C PHE A 55 3.26 -17.14 -29.93
N PRO A 56 4.11 -17.65 -29.03
CA PRO A 56 4.18 -17.37 -27.58
C PRO A 56 5.16 -16.24 -27.21
N LEU A 57 5.83 -15.64 -28.20
CA LEU A 57 7.04 -14.82 -27.96
C LEU A 57 6.74 -13.33 -27.78
N VAL A 58 5.60 -12.83 -28.28
CA VAL A 58 5.23 -11.42 -28.21
C VAL A 58 4.19 -11.22 -27.12
N LYS A 59 4.62 -10.62 -26.00
CA LYS A 59 3.79 -10.29 -24.83
C LYS A 59 3.74 -8.77 -24.68
N VAL A 60 2.91 -8.11 -25.48
CA VAL A 60 2.90 -6.63 -25.59
C VAL A 60 1.50 -6.08 -25.37
N VAL A 61 1.38 -5.17 -24.40
CA VAL A 61 0.14 -4.42 -24.14
C VAL A 61 0.24 -3.05 -24.81
N ILE A 62 -0.75 -2.71 -25.63
CA ILE A 62 -0.83 -1.42 -26.32
C ILE A 62 -2.14 -0.71 -25.98
N ARG A 63 -2.19 0.60 -26.24
CA ARG A 63 -3.46 1.34 -26.23
C ARG A 63 -4.35 0.90 -27.39
N SER A 64 -5.64 0.74 -27.15
CA SER A 64 -6.60 0.31 -28.18
C SER A 64 -6.93 1.40 -29.22
N ASP A 65 -6.59 2.66 -28.94
CA ASP A 65 -6.81 3.81 -29.83
C ASP A 65 -5.57 4.15 -30.68
N VAL A 66 -4.55 3.29 -30.69
CA VAL A 66 -3.27 3.53 -31.38
C VAL A 66 -2.97 2.46 -32.43
N SER A 67 -2.57 2.92 -33.61
CA SER A 67 -1.95 2.11 -34.66
C SER A 67 -0.83 2.92 -35.31
N SER A 68 0.29 2.28 -35.67
CA SER A 68 1.41 2.94 -36.36
C SER A 68 1.01 3.69 -37.63
N SER A 69 -0.05 3.24 -38.32
CA SER A 69 -0.56 3.88 -39.53
C SER A 69 -1.29 5.20 -39.29
N THR A 70 -1.81 5.45 -38.08
CA THR A 70 -2.67 6.60 -37.78
C THR A 70 -2.19 7.44 -36.59
N TYR A 71 -1.13 7.03 -35.89
CA TYR A 71 -0.69 7.72 -34.68
C TYR A 71 0.18 8.95 -34.98
N GLU A 72 -0.36 10.14 -34.69
CA GLU A 72 0.27 11.43 -35.01
C GLU A 72 1.06 12.07 -33.87
N LYS A 73 1.34 11.33 -32.79
CA LYS A 73 2.12 11.79 -31.64
C LYS A 73 3.34 10.89 -31.43
N VAL A 74 4.30 11.33 -30.61
CA VAL A 74 5.43 10.49 -30.18
C VAL A 74 4.88 9.30 -29.38
N ALA A 75 5.27 8.08 -29.75
CA ALA A 75 4.89 6.89 -28.98
C ALA A 75 5.84 6.73 -27.79
N ILE A 76 5.30 6.49 -26.59
CA ILE A 76 6.10 6.22 -25.40
C ILE A 76 6.04 4.73 -25.11
N ILE A 77 7.19 4.05 -25.14
CA ILE A 77 7.28 2.61 -24.95
C ILE A 77 8.19 2.32 -23.77
N SER A 78 7.76 1.41 -22.90
CA SER A 78 8.56 0.90 -21.79
C SER A 78 8.40 -0.61 -21.70
N GLY A 79 9.17 -1.26 -20.83
CA GLY A 79 9.04 -2.68 -20.59
C GLY A 79 10.10 -3.22 -19.64
N GLY A 80 10.23 -4.53 -19.64
CA GLY A 80 11.14 -5.29 -18.79
C GLY A 80 10.53 -6.62 -18.38
N GLY A 81 11.20 -7.32 -17.46
CA GLY A 81 10.62 -8.52 -16.86
C GLY A 81 9.30 -8.25 -16.15
N SER A 82 8.42 -9.25 -16.17
CA SER A 82 7.15 -9.22 -15.43
C SER A 82 7.37 -9.51 -13.94
N GLY A 83 6.35 -9.32 -13.11
CA GLY A 83 6.43 -9.47 -11.65
C GLY A 83 6.57 -8.14 -10.90
N HIS A 84 6.35 -7.02 -11.59
CA HIS A 84 6.38 -5.67 -11.04
C HIS A 84 5.04 -4.95 -11.16
N GLU A 85 3.97 -5.69 -11.45
CA GLU A 85 2.65 -5.17 -11.74
C GLU A 85 2.19 -4.21 -10.61
N PRO A 86 1.63 -3.04 -10.94
CA PRO A 86 1.13 -2.64 -12.27
C PRO A 86 2.21 -2.19 -13.28
N ALA A 87 3.48 -2.08 -12.89
CA ALA A 87 4.53 -1.72 -13.84
C ALA A 87 4.76 -2.85 -14.87
N HIS A 88 4.73 -2.61 -16.18
CA HIS A 88 4.44 -1.34 -16.85
C HIS A 88 3.04 -1.26 -17.46
N ALA A 89 2.40 -2.40 -17.69
CA ALA A 89 1.17 -2.48 -18.47
C ALA A 89 -0.01 -1.69 -17.86
N GLY A 90 -0.07 -1.57 -16.53
CA GLY A 90 -1.07 -0.73 -15.84
C GLY A 90 -0.87 0.78 -16.06
N PHE A 91 0.24 1.20 -16.66
CA PHE A 91 0.54 2.58 -17.03
C PHE A 91 0.39 2.86 -18.53
N VAL A 92 -0.14 1.90 -19.30
CA VAL A 92 -0.53 2.10 -20.70
C VAL A 92 -1.84 2.87 -20.74
N GLY A 93 -1.84 3.98 -21.48
CA GLY A 93 -2.99 4.89 -21.56
C GLY A 93 -2.59 6.26 -22.10
N GLU A 94 -3.57 6.99 -22.65
CA GLU A 94 -3.35 8.38 -23.05
C GLU A 94 -2.77 9.20 -21.91
N GLY A 95 -1.72 10.00 -22.17
CA GLY A 95 -1.03 10.79 -21.16
C GLY A 95 0.08 10.05 -20.40
N MET A 96 0.30 8.76 -20.66
CA MET A 96 1.41 7.95 -20.13
C MET A 96 2.04 7.06 -21.23
N LEU A 97 2.09 5.73 -21.05
CA LEU A 97 2.70 4.83 -22.03
C LEU A 97 1.74 4.55 -23.19
N THR A 98 2.31 4.48 -24.39
CA THR A 98 1.64 3.97 -25.59
C THR A 98 1.64 2.44 -25.63
N ALA A 99 2.74 1.83 -25.22
CA ALA A 99 2.89 0.37 -25.14
C ALA A 99 3.80 -0.05 -23.97
N ALA A 100 3.56 -1.27 -23.47
CA ALA A 100 4.38 -1.96 -22.50
C ALA A 100 4.81 -3.33 -23.05
N ILE A 101 6.12 -3.58 -23.08
CA ILE A 101 6.71 -4.86 -23.51
C ILE A 101 7.00 -5.71 -22.28
N CYS A 102 6.26 -6.81 -22.11
CA CYS A 102 6.37 -7.70 -20.96
C CYS A 102 7.29 -8.88 -21.29
N GLY A 103 8.40 -9.01 -20.57
CA GLY A 103 9.22 -10.22 -20.57
C GLY A 103 8.65 -11.29 -19.64
N ASP A 104 9.35 -12.42 -19.52
CA ASP A 104 9.03 -13.39 -18.47
C ASP A 104 9.32 -12.81 -17.07
N VAL A 105 8.91 -13.52 -16.02
CA VAL A 105 9.08 -13.05 -14.64
C VAL A 105 10.56 -12.77 -14.35
N PHE A 106 10.87 -11.50 -14.04
CA PHE A 106 12.22 -10.95 -13.82
C PHE A 106 13.24 -11.15 -14.96
N ALA A 107 12.78 -11.43 -16.18
CA ALA A 107 13.63 -11.54 -17.36
C ALA A 107 13.24 -10.49 -18.41
N SER A 108 14.22 -9.72 -18.90
CA SER A 108 14.00 -8.74 -19.97
C SER A 108 13.26 -9.37 -21.16
N PRO A 109 12.35 -8.64 -21.83
CA PRO A 109 11.76 -9.08 -23.07
C PRO A 109 12.82 -9.26 -24.16
N THR A 110 12.52 -10.11 -25.14
CA THR A 110 13.38 -10.36 -26.30
C THR A 110 13.38 -9.16 -27.24
N VAL A 111 14.43 -9.04 -28.06
CA VAL A 111 14.55 -8.01 -29.09
C VAL A 111 13.34 -8.03 -30.05
N ASP A 112 12.89 -9.21 -30.46
CA ASP A 112 11.76 -9.38 -31.38
C ASP A 112 10.45 -8.85 -30.78
N ALA A 113 10.19 -9.09 -29.48
CA ALA A 113 9.00 -8.57 -28.81
C ALA A 113 9.03 -7.04 -28.70
N ILE A 114 10.20 -6.45 -28.43
CA ILE A 114 10.38 -4.99 -28.39
C ILE A 114 10.15 -4.38 -29.78
N LEU A 115 10.73 -4.97 -30.82
CA LEU A 115 10.53 -4.54 -32.21
C LEU A 115 9.06 -4.66 -32.65
N ALA A 116 8.37 -5.73 -32.25
CA ALA A 116 6.95 -5.89 -32.53
C ALA A 116 6.13 -4.73 -31.91
N GLY A 117 6.43 -4.37 -30.66
CA GLY A 117 5.83 -3.21 -30.00
C GLY A 117 6.12 -1.90 -30.72
N ILE A 118 7.39 -1.64 -31.07
CA ILE A 118 7.80 -0.45 -31.84
C ILE A 118 7.00 -0.35 -33.14
N ARG A 119 6.99 -1.41 -33.95
CA ARG A 119 6.28 -1.45 -35.25
C ARG A 119 4.77 -1.26 -35.12
N ALA A 120 4.18 -1.73 -34.02
CA ALA A 120 2.75 -1.66 -33.79
C ALA A 120 2.27 -0.24 -33.48
N VAL A 121 3.05 0.55 -32.74
CA VAL A 121 2.58 1.86 -32.20
C VAL A 121 3.33 3.09 -32.69
N THR A 122 4.47 2.93 -33.38
CA THR A 122 5.30 4.06 -33.80
C THR A 122 4.83 4.62 -35.14
N GLY A 123 4.31 5.84 -35.13
CA GLY A 123 3.97 6.60 -36.34
C GLY A 123 5.09 7.54 -36.80
N PRO A 124 4.81 8.49 -37.72
CA PRO A 124 5.81 9.39 -38.31
C PRO A 124 6.55 10.32 -37.33
N LYS A 125 6.02 10.48 -36.11
CA LYS A 125 6.66 11.28 -35.04
C LYS A 125 7.71 10.50 -34.25
N GLY A 126 7.89 9.21 -34.52
CA GLY A 126 8.85 8.35 -33.84
C GLY A 126 8.41 7.91 -32.45
N CYS A 127 9.30 7.22 -31.74
CA CYS A 127 9.04 6.71 -30.39
C CYS A 127 10.20 6.94 -29.43
N LEU A 128 9.86 7.10 -28.15
CA LEU A 128 10.80 7.13 -27.04
C LEU A 128 10.70 5.81 -26.27
N LEU A 129 11.83 5.13 -26.12
CA LEU A 129 11.99 3.98 -25.25
C LEU A 129 12.46 4.46 -23.86
N ILE A 130 11.67 4.17 -22.82
CA ILE A 130 12.04 4.40 -21.42
C ILE A 130 12.46 3.07 -20.82
N VAL A 131 13.74 2.95 -20.45
CA VAL A 131 14.36 1.67 -20.09
C VAL A 131 14.91 1.74 -18.67
N LYS A 132 14.48 0.81 -17.80
CA LYS A 132 15.05 0.68 -16.45
C LYS A 132 16.52 0.27 -16.59
N ASN A 133 17.42 0.80 -15.76
CA ASN A 133 18.84 0.53 -15.87
C ASN A 133 19.22 -0.87 -15.31
N TYR A 134 18.87 -1.91 -16.07
CA TYR A 134 19.30 -3.28 -15.92
C TYR A 134 20.03 -3.72 -17.18
N THR A 135 21.08 -4.53 -17.03
CA THR A 135 21.93 -4.95 -18.17
C THR A 135 21.11 -5.63 -19.27
N GLY A 136 20.22 -6.57 -18.89
CA GLY A 136 19.34 -7.26 -19.84
C GLY A 136 18.44 -6.29 -20.60
N ASP A 137 17.74 -5.42 -19.87
CA ASP A 137 16.85 -4.40 -20.45
C ASP A 137 17.63 -3.48 -21.42
N ARG A 138 18.80 -2.95 -21.01
CA ARG A 138 19.62 -2.05 -21.84
C ARG A 138 20.10 -2.70 -23.13
N LEU A 139 20.56 -3.94 -23.07
CA LEU A 139 21.08 -4.64 -24.25
C LEU A 139 19.94 -4.98 -25.22
N ASN A 140 18.82 -5.52 -24.72
CA ASN A 140 17.70 -5.90 -25.58
C ASN A 140 16.99 -4.69 -26.19
N PHE A 141 16.67 -3.66 -25.40
CA PHE A 141 16.06 -2.42 -25.93
C PHE A 141 17.02 -1.64 -26.81
N GLY A 142 18.32 -1.60 -26.48
CA GLY A 142 19.33 -0.94 -27.30
C GLY A 142 19.46 -1.60 -28.69
N LEU A 143 19.54 -2.92 -28.74
CA LEU A 143 19.60 -3.64 -30.02
C LEU A 143 18.29 -3.49 -30.82
N ALA A 144 17.14 -3.55 -30.16
CA ALA A 144 15.84 -3.30 -30.81
C ALA A 144 15.74 -1.87 -31.37
N ALA A 145 16.25 -0.87 -30.65
CA ALA A 145 16.28 0.52 -31.13
C ALA A 145 17.13 0.66 -32.40
N GLU A 146 18.33 0.08 -32.43
CA GLU A 146 19.20 0.15 -33.61
C GLU A 146 18.59 -0.60 -34.81
N GLN A 147 17.94 -1.73 -34.58
CA GLN A 147 17.23 -2.45 -35.64
C GLN A 147 16.01 -1.66 -36.14
N ALA A 148 15.22 -1.04 -35.25
CA ALA A 148 14.10 -0.18 -35.65
C ALA A 148 14.56 1.04 -36.46
N LYS A 149 15.68 1.66 -36.10
CA LYS A 149 16.30 2.75 -36.89
C LYS A 149 16.69 2.27 -38.27
N SER A 150 17.23 1.05 -38.40
CA SER A 150 17.55 0.46 -39.70
C SER A 150 16.31 0.19 -40.57
N GLU A 151 15.14 0.03 -39.95
CA GLU A 151 13.83 -0.11 -40.61
C GLU A 151 13.19 1.25 -40.95
N GLY A 152 13.83 2.37 -40.59
CA GLY A 152 13.38 3.73 -40.88
C GLY A 152 12.52 4.38 -39.79
N PHE A 153 12.44 3.79 -38.59
CA PHE A 153 11.78 4.42 -37.45
C PHE A 153 12.71 5.43 -36.76
N GLU A 154 12.16 6.59 -36.40
CA GLU A 154 12.83 7.53 -35.50
C GLU A 154 12.66 7.05 -34.05
N VAL A 155 13.78 6.75 -33.38
CA VAL A 155 13.78 6.16 -32.04
C VAL A 155 14.80 6.83 -31.13
N GLU A 156 14.34 7.34 -30.00
CA GLU A 156 15.18 7.78 -28.89
C GLU A 156 15.07 6.83 -27.70
N MET A 157 16.08 6.83 -26.83
CA MET A 157 16.10 5.97 -25.64
C MET A 157 16.59 6.75 -24.41
N VAL A 158 15.81 6.69 -23.33
CA VAL A 158 16.17 7.23 -22.02
C VAL A 158 16.30 6.09 -21.02
N ILE A 159 17.45 6.04 -20.34
CA ILE A 159 17.74 5.07 -19.29
C ILE A 159 17.42 5.69 -17.94
N VAL A 160 16.60 5.01 -17.13
CA VAL A 160 16.26 5.44 -15.77
C VAL A 160 17.07 4.64 -14.76
N GLY A 161 17.93 5.35 -14.02
CA GLY A 161 18.72 4.80 -12.91
C GLY A 161 18.55 5.65 -11.66
N ASP A 162 17.42 5.47 -10.97
CA ASP A 162 16.99 6.27 -9.83
C ASP A 162 17.38 5.65 -8.48
N ASP A 163 17.89 4.43 -8.40
CA ASP A 163 18.28 3.82 -7.13
C ASP A 163 19.47 4.51 -6.43
N CYS A 164 19.29 4.92 -5.18
CA CYS A 164 20.26 5.59 -4.33
C CYS A 164 20.88 4.68 -3.25
N ALA A 165 20.47 3.40 -3.20
CA ALA A 165 20.89 2.48 -2.15
C ALA A 165 22.41 2.24 -2.13
N LEU A 166 23.00 2.04 -3.31
CA LEU A 166 24.39 1.67 -3.46
C LEU A 166 25.27 2.91 -3.72
N PRO A 167 26.54 2.92 -3.27
CA PRO A 167 27.47 4.00 -3.58
C PRO A 167 27.71 4.12 -5.09
N PRO A 168 28.21 5.27 -5.58
CA PRO A 168 28.44 5.49 -7.00
C PRO A 168 29.22 4.33 -7.61
N PRO A 169 28.67 3.65 -8.64
CA PRO A 169 29.28 2.45 -9.17
C PRO A 169 30.63 2.79 -9.78
N ARG A 170 31.67 2.00 -9.46
CA ARG A 170 33.02 2.12 -10.03
C ARG A 170 33.12 1.55 -11.45
N GLY A 171 31.99 1.25 -12.10
CA GLY A 171 31.91 0.57 -13.39
C GLY A 171 30.69 0.97 -14.21
N VAL A 172 30.47 0.26 -15.33
CA VAL A 172 29.51 0.63 -16.38
C VAL A 172 28.03 0.36 -16.08
N ALA A 173 27.72 -0.37 -15.01
CA ALA A 173 26.36 -0.82 -14.70
C ALA A 173 25.42 0.32 -14.26
N GLY A 174 25.93 1.43 -13.70
CA GLY A 174 25.10 2.54 -13.22
C GLY A 174 24.20 2.17 -12.02
N ARG A 175 23.26 3.06 -11.67
CA ARG A 175 22.24 2.86 -10.61
C ARG A 175 21.07 2.05 -11.13
N ARG A 176 20.47 1.13 -10.35
CA ARG A 176 19.28 0.38 -10.78
C ARG A 176 18.10 1.31 -11.08
N GLY A 177 17.20 0.90 -11.98
CA GLY A 177 15.95 1.60 -12.27
C GLY A 177 14.78 1.00 -11.47
N LEU A 178 14.16 1.79 -10.59
CA LEU A 178 13.11 1.40 -9.65
C LEU A 178 11.83 2.25 -9.85
N ALA A 179 11.04 2.42 -8.80
CA ALA A 179 9.71 3.04 -8.83
C ALA A 179 9.68 4.49 -9.37
N GLY A 180 10.79 5.24 -9.28
CA GLY A 180 10.90 6.58 -9.87
C GLY A 180 10.71 6.59 -11.38
N THR A 181 10.92 5.46 -12.05
CA THR A 181 10.61 5.26 -13.48
C THR A 181 9.15 5.61 -13.80
N ILE A 182 8.20 5.35 -12.91
CA ILE A 182 6.77 5.65 -13.16
C ILE A 182 6.51 7.16 -13.24
N LEU A 183 7.25 7.97 -12.49
CA LEU A 183 7.19 9.44 -12.62
C LEU A 183 7.75 9.90 -13.98
N VAL A 184 8.81 9.24 -14.48
CA VAL A 184 9.38 9.51 -15.81
C VAL A 184 8.37 9.15 -16.91
N HIS A 185 7.66 8.03 -16.78
CA HIS A 185 6.56 7.65 -17.69
C HIS A 185 5.49 8.73 -17.76
N LYS A 186 5.08 9.26 -16.61
CA LYS A 186 4.07 10.30 -16.53
C LYS A 186 4.52 11.58 -17.22
N ILE A 187 5.77 11.98 -17.01
CA ILE A 187 6.33 13.20 -17.60
C ILE A 187 6.45 13.06 -19.12
N ALA A 188 7.03 11.97 -19.60
CA ALA A 188 7.19 11.69 -21.02
C ALA A 188 5.84 11.56 -21.74
N GLY A 189 4.90 10.82 -21.16
CA GLY A 189 3.56 10.64 -21.71
C GLY A 189 2.77 11.94 -21.80
N ALA A 190 2.83 12.78 -20.76
CA ALA A 190 2.19 14.09 -20.79
C ALA A 190 2.85 15.04 -21.80
N ALA A 191 4.17 14.97 -21.97
CA ALA A 191 4.90 15.73 -22.98
C ALA A 191 4.51 15.32 -24.40
N ALA A 192 4.45 14.01 -24.68
CA ALA A 192 4.00 13.48 -25.96
C ALA A 192 2.52 13.79 -26.22
N ALA A 193 1.66 13.68 -25.21
CA ALA A 193 0.24 14.02 -25.32
C ALA A 193 0.02 15.50 -25.67
N ALA A 194 0.90 16.39 -25.18
CA ALA A 194 0.94 17.81 -25.52
C ALA A 194 1.53 18.11 -26.92
N GLY A 195 1.91 17.09 -27.70
CA GLY A 195 2.32 17.23 -29.09
C GLY A 195 3.78 17.67 -29.30
N LEU A 196 4.64 17.49 -28.30
CA LEU A 196 6.06 17.81 -28.41
C LEU A 196 6.77 16.90 -29.43
N SER A 197 7.92 17.36 -29.93
CA SER A 197 8.80 16.57 -30.80
C SER A 197 9.46 15.42 -30.04
N LEU A 198 9.92 14.39 -30.75
CA LEU A 198 10.63 13.24 -30.13
C LEU A 198 11.82 13.69 -29.28
N LEU A 199 12.62 14.64 -29.78
CA LEU A 199 13.79 15.16 -29.07
C LEU A 199 13.41 15.93 -27.80
N ASP A 200 12.34 16.74 -27.85
CA ASP A 200 11.89 17.49 -26.67
C ASP A 200 11.28 16.54 -25.61
N VAL A 201 10.54 15.52 -26.04
CA VAL A 201 10.00 14.48 -25.15
C VAL A 201 11.15 13.70 -24.49
N ALA A 202 12.16 13.30 -25.27
CA ALA A 202 13.35 12.63 -24.75
C ALA A 202 14.13 13.52 -23.76
N ALA A 203 14.26 14.82 -24.05
CA ALA A 203 14.90 15.79 -23.15
C ALA A 203 14.14 15.95 -21.82
N GLU A 204 12.80 16.05 -21.86
CA GLU A 204 11.97 16.12 -20.65
C GLU A 204 12.07 14.82 -19.83
N ALA A 205 12.01 13.65 -20.48
CA ALA A 205 12.13 12.36 -19.81
C ALA A 205 13.52 12.17 -19.18
N LYS A 206 14.58 12.54 -19.90
CA LYS A 206 15.95 12.52 -19.37
C LYS A 206 16.09 13.44 -18.17
N HIS A 207 15.61 14.67 -18.27
CA HIS A 207 15.63 15.61 -17.15
C HIS A 207 14.89 15.04 -15.93
N ALA A 208 13.69 14.49 -16.12
CA ALA A 208 12.94 13.83 -15.06
C ALA A 208 13.73 12.69 -14.39
N SER A 209 14.41 11.86 -15.19
CA SER A 209 15.23 10.75 -14.68
C SER A 209 16.42 11.22 -13.82
N GLU A 210 16.99 12.39 -14.12
CA GLU A 210 18.09 13.00 -13.37
C GLU A 210 17.61 13.70 -12.09
N MET A 211 16.32 14.05 -12.02
CA MET A 211 15.71 14.74 -10.88
C MET A 211 15.11 13.79 -9.83
N VAL A 212 15.15 12.46 -10.04
CA VAL A 212 14.52 11.47 -9.16
C VAL A 212 15.52 10.51 -8.52
N GLY A 213 15.30 10.24 -7.24
CA GLY A 213 16.09 9.30 -6.46
C GLY A 213 15.18 8.42 -5.61
N THR A 214 15.48 7.13 -5.57
CA THR A 214 14.66 6.09 -4.95
C THR A 214 15.53 5.21 -4.07
N MET A 215 15.00 4.76 -2.93
CA MET A 215 15.61 3.67 -2.18
C MET A 215 14.52 2.80 -1.54
N GLY A 216 14.69 1.49 -1.65
CA GLY A 216 13.81 0.48 -1.08
C GLY A 216 14.21 0.02 0.31
N VAL A 217 13.28 -0.60 1.02
CA VAL A 217 13.48 -1.39 2.22
C VAL A 217 12.53 -2.59 2.17
N ALA A 218 13.04 -3.78 2.51
CA ALA A 218 12.27 -5.01 2.45
C ALA A 218 12.41 -5.83 3.73
N LEU A 219 11.32 -6.43 4.16
CA LEU A 219 11.21 -7.33 5.32
C LEU A 219 11.26 -8.80 4.89
N SER A 220 10.94 -9.07 3.62
CA SER A 220 11.08 -10.38 2.99
C SER A 220 11.69 -10.23 1.60
N VAL A 221 12.21 -11.32 1.06
CA VAL A 221 12.45 -11.44 -0.39
C VAL A 221 11.17 -11.93 -1.06
N CYS A 222 11.03 -11.67 -2.36
CA CYS A 222 9.93 -12.21 -3.14
C CYS A 222 10.06 -13.71 -3.41
N THR A 223 8.92 -14.33 -3.67
CA THR A 223 8.76 -15.71 -4.11
C THR A 223 8.55 -15.77 -5.61
N LEU A 224 9.45 -16.45 -6.32
CA LEU A 224 9.24 -16.73 -7.74
C LEU A 224 8.15 -17.80 -7.94
N PRO A 225 7.28 -17.70 -8.96
CA PRO A 225 6.25 -18.69 -9.23
C PRO A 225 6.79 -20.12 -9.33
N GLY A 226 6.21 -21.03 -8.56
CA GLY A 226 6.63 -22.43 -8.49
C GLY A 226 7.96 -22.68 -7.77
N GLN A 227 8.53 -21.67 -7.11
CA GLN A 227 9.73 -21.80 -6.28
C GLN A 227 9.43 -21.55 -4.81
N VAL A 228 10.30 -22.05 -3.94
CA VAL A 228 10.26 -21.77 -2.50
C VAL A 228 10.92 -20.41 -2.24
N THR A 229 10.32 -19.61 -1.37
CA THR A 229 10.89 -18.32 -0.95
C THR A 229 12.29 -18.52 -0.35
N PRO A 230 13.31 -17.78 -0.82
CA PRO A 230 14.64 -17.83 -0.20
C PRO A 230 14.63 -17.26 1.23
N ASP A 231 15.13 -18.00 2.23
CA ASP A 231 15.27 -17.49 3.60
C ASP A 231 16.58 -16.69 3.78
N ARG A 232 16.68 -15.55 3.08
CA ARG A 232 17.92 -14.73 3.07
C ARG A 232 18.00 -13.73 4.22
N LEU A 233 16.86 -13.25 4.73
CA LEU A 233 16.82 -12.21 5.76
C LEU A 233 16.70 -12.80 7.17
N GLY A 234 15.96 -13.89 7.34
CA GLY A 234 15.62 -14.43 8.66
C GLY A 234 14.60 -13.58 9.42
N PRO A 235 14.05 -14.10 10.54
CA PRO A 235 13.02 -13.43 11.31
C PRO A 235 13.55 -12.17 12.00
N GLY A 236 12.73 -11.11 12.03
CA GLY A 236 13.08 -9.88 12.73
C GLY A 236 14.15 -9.03 12.04
N LYS A 237 14.44 -9.30 10.77
CA LYS A 237 15.39 -8.53 9.96
C LYS A 237 14.69 -7.74 8.85
N MET A 238 15.40 -6.74 8.36
CA MET A 238 15.07 -6.01 7.12
C MET A 238 16.33 -5.73 6.32
N GLU A 239 16.18 -5.55 5.02
CA GLU A 239 17.27 -5.15 4.13
C GLU A 239 17.01 -3.78 3.52
N LEU A 240 18.00 -2.91 3.70
CA LEU A 240 18.02 -1.56 3.19
C LEU A 240 18.58 -1.59 1.77
N GLY A 241 17.82 -1.06 0.81
CA GLY A 241 18.22 -0.96 -0.58
C GLY A 241 18.11 -2.26 -1.38
N LEU A 242 17.30 -3.23 -0.93
CA LEU A 242 17.02 -4.45 -1.68
C LEU A 242 16.43 -4.08 -3.06
N GLY A 243 16.89 -4.76 -4.13
CA GLY A 243 16.46 -4.51 -5.50
C GLY A 243 15.16 -5.23 -5.89
N ILE A 244 14.46 -4.74 -6.91
CA ILE A 244 13.13 -5.27 -7.32
C ILE A 244 13.17 -6.69 -7.91
N HIS A 245 14.33 -7.29 -8.17
CA HIS A 245 14.42 -8.71 -8.53
C HIS A 245 15.04 -9.56 -7.41
N GLY A 246 15.07 -9.02 -6.17
CA GLY A 246 15.68 -9.68 -5.02
C GLY A 246 17.20 -9.47 -4.92
N GLU A 247 17.79 -8.57 -5.70
CA GLU A 247 19.22 -8.30 -5.64
C GLU A 247 19.62 -7.75 -4.26
N PRO A 248 20.80 -8.13 -3.73
CA PRO A 248 21.28 -7.63 -2.45
C PRO A 248 21.26 -6.10 -2.35
N GLY A 249 20.87 -5.63 -1.19
CA GLY A 249 20.87 -4.23 -0.83
C GLY A 249 22.19 -3.75 -0.25
N ALA A 250 22.15 -2.57 0.35
CA ALA A 250 23.29 -1.95 1.00
C ALA A 250 23.61 -2.60 2.36
N ALA A 251 22.59 -3.01 3.11
CA ALA A 251 22.77 -3.61 4.44
C ALA A 251 21.56 -4.42 4.89
N VAL A 252 21.79 -5.50 5.63
CA VAL A 252 20.78 -6.22 6.42
C VAL A 252 20.90 -5.76 7.88
N THR A 253 19.78 -5.41 8.50
CA THR A 253 19.72 -4.90 9.88
C THR A 253 18.50 -5.45 10.62
N ASP A 254 18.41 -5.21 11.93
CA ASP A 254 17.22 -5.55 12.72
C ASP A 254 16.02 -4.70 12.28
N LEU A 255 14.80 -5.21 12.51
CA LEU A 255 13.59 -4.41 12.32
C LEU A 255 13.66 -3.14 13.17
N LEU A 256 13.42 -2.00 12.52
CA LEU A 256 13.39 -0.69 13.16
C LEU A 256 11.99 -0.08 13.09
N PRO A 257 11.64 0.82 14.03
CA PRO A 257 10.46 1.66 13.90
C PRO A 257 10.43 2.41 12.56
N VAL A 258 9.23 2.49 11.95
CA VAL A 258 9.05 3.03 10.59
C VAL A 258 9.57 4.45 10.41
N ASP A 259 9.49 5.30 11.44
CA ASP A 259 10.03 6.65 11.43
C ASP A 259 11.57 6.67 11.31
N VAL A 260 12.26 5.74 11.97
CA VAL A 260 13.71 5.56 11.84
C VAL A 260 14.08 5.06 10.44
N VAL A 261 13.31 4.10 9.92
CA VAL A 261 13.51 3.56 8.55
C VAL A 261 13.36 4.66 7.52
N VAL A 262 12.25 5.42 7.58
CA VAL A 262 11.97 6.53 6.67
C VAL A 262 13.07 7.59 6.75
N ALA A 263 13.49 7.99 7.96
CA ALA A 263 14.57 8.97 8.12
C ALA A 263 15.89 8.48 7.49
N HIS A 264 16.23 7.20 7.66
CA HIS A 264 17.42 6.62 7.05
C HIS A 264 17.36 6.63 5.51
N VAL A 265 16.24 6.19 4.94
CA VAL A 265 16.01 6.15 3.48
C VAL A 265 16.08 7.57 2.89
N LEU A 266 15.42 8.55 3.52
CA LEU A 266 15.46 9.94 3.08
C LEU A 266 16.88 10.52 3.15
N LYS A 267 17.62 10.26 4.24
CA LYS A 267 19.01 10.69 4.39
C LYS A 267 19.90 10.15 3.28
N GLN A 268 19.71 8.89 2.88
CA GLN A 268 20.50 8.28 1.82
C GLN A 268 20.18 8.89 0.45
N ILE A 269 18.89 9.08 0.13
CA ILE A 269 18.46 9.71 -1.13
C ILE A 269 18.98 11.16 -1.23
N LEU A 270 18.91 11.91 -0.13
CA LEU A 270 19.30 13.32 -0.04
C LEU A 270 20.76 13.54 0.35
N SER A 271 21.59 12.50 0.31
CA SER A 271 22.99 12.58 0.73
C SER A 271 23.79 13.52 -0.17
N THR A 272 24.46 14.50 0.44
CA THR A 272 25.40 15.39 -0.26
C THR A 272 26.70 14.70 -0.67
N GLU A 273 27.00 13.53 -0.07
CA GLU A 273 28.20 12.76 -0.39
C GLU A 273 28.05 12.03 -1.74
N THR A 274 26.88 11.42 -1.97
CA THR A 274 26.58 10.76 -3.25
C THR A 274 26.08 11.75 -4.29
N ASN A 275 25.33 12.78 -3.85
CA ASN A 275 24.74 13.84 -4.68
C ASN A 275 23.99 13.28 -5.90
N TYR A 276 23.25 12.19 -5.70
CA TYR A 276 22.52 11.50 -6.77
C TYR A 276 21.35 12.31 -7.33
N VAL A 277 20.78 13.20 -6.52
CA VAL A 277 19.73 14.13 -6.91
C VAL A 277 20.09 15.54 -6.46
N PRO A 278 19.89 16.58 -7.30
CA PRO A 278 20.28 17.94 -6.98
C PRO A 278 19.23 18.65 -6.10
N ILE A 279 18.88 18.03 -4.97
CA ILE A 279 17.89 18.51 -4.01
C ILE A 279 18.60 19.13 -2.80
N THR A 280 18.25 20.38 -2.51
CA THR A 280 18.77 21.13 -1.36
C THR A 280 17.62 21.79 -0.61
N ARG A 281 17.90 22.25 0.62
CA ARG A 281 16.93 22.96 1.45
C ARG A 281 16.26 24.11 0.67
N GLY A 282 14.95 24.25 0.83
CA GLY A 282 14.13 25.24 0.11
C GLY A 282 13.66 24.79 -1.28
N ASN A 283 14.10 23.62 -1.76
CA ASN A 283 13.54 23.04 -2.98
C ASN A 283 12.14 22.48 -2.74
N ARG A 284 11.38 22.46 -3.83
CA ARG A 284 10.08 21.79 -3.93
C ARG A 284 10.28 20.37 -4.44
N VAL A 285 9.48 19.43 -3.95
CA VAL A 285 9.65 18.00 -4.24
C VAL A 285 8.32 17.26 -4.34
N ILE A 286 8.35 16.18 -5.10
CA ILE A 286 7.32 15.14 -5.17
C ILE A 286 7.80 13.95 -4.35
N LEU A 287 6.91 13.38 -3.55
CA LEU A 287 7.12 12.15 -2.79
C LEU A 287 6.29 11.01 -3.39
N MET A 288 6.89 9.85 -3.58
CA MET A 288 6.19 8.60 -3.85
C MET A 288 6.57 7.56 -2.80
N ILE A 289 5.58 7.01 -2.11
CA ILE A 289 5.70 5.82 -1.25
C ILE A 289 5.13 4.65 -2.04
N ASN A 290 6.01 3.75 -2.45
CA ASN A 290 5.68 2.61 -3.30
C ASN A 290 5.72 1.31 -2.49
N GLY A 291 4.64 0.53 -2.47
CA GLY A 291 4.64 -0.83 -1.92
C GLY A 291 5.32 -1.81 -2.86
N LEU A 292 6.09 -2.75 -2.30
CA LEU A 292 6.81 -3.77 -3.07
C LEU A 292 5.98 -5.05 -3.32
N GLY A 293 4.72 -5.08 -2.87
CA GLY A 293 3.84 -6.23 -3.07
C GLY A 293 2.94 -6.48 -1.87
N ALA A 294 3.50 -7.12 -0.84
CA ALA A 294 2.74 -7.61 0.31
C ALA A 294 2.59 -6.61 1.47
N THR A 295 3.04 -5.36 1.33
CA THR A 295 2.86 -4.33 2.37
C THR A 295 1.46 -3.72 2.29
N PRO A 296 0.65 -3.81 3.36
CA PRO A 296 -0.70 -3.25 3.40
C PRO A 296 -0.72 -1.73 3.19
N LEU A 297 -1.77 -1.22 2.55
CA LEU A 297 -1.95 0.21 2.33
C LEU A 297 -1.90 1.04 3.63
N MET A 298 -2.37 0.48 4.74
CA MET A 298 -2.27 1.12 6.06
C MET A 298 -0.83 1.44 6.44
N GLU A 299 0.09 0.49 6.24
CA GLU A 299 1.51 0.68 6.55
C GLU A 299 2.17 1.69 5.60
N LEU A 300 1.82 1.67 4.31
CA LEU A 300 2.28 2.67 3.34
C LEU A 300 1.81 4.08 3.70
N MET A 301 0.56 4.22 4.17
CA MET A 301 0.02 5.51 4.63
C MET A 301 0.71 5.99 5.91
N ILE A 302 1.07 5.08 6.82
CA ILE A 302 1.89 5.41 8.00
C ILE A 302 3.26 5.93 7.55
N ALA A 303 3.94 5.23 6.62
CA ALA A 303 5.23 5.67 6.08
C ALA A 303 5.14 7.06 5.42
N ALA A 304 4.10 7.31 4.60
CA ALA A 304 3.84 8.63 4.03
C ALA A 304 3.63 9.71 5.11
N GLY A 305 2.85 9.39 6.15
CA GLY A 305 2.59 10.26 7.29
C GLY A 305 3.83 10.59 8.13
N LYS A 306 4.89 9.77 8.06
CA LYS A 306 6.20 10.06 8.65
C LYS A 306 7.12 10.82 7.70
N ALA A 307 7.15 10.44 6.42
CA ALA A 307 8.06 11.02 5.43
C ALA A 307 7.81 12.51 5.20
N VAL A 308 6.54 12.93 5.09
CA VAL A 308 6.21 14.34 4.82
C VAL A 308 6.74 15.29 5.92
N PRO A 309 6.45 15.08 7.22
CA PRO A 309 7.03 15.90 8.28
C PRO A 309 8.57 15.88 8.32
N ILE A 310 9.21 14.72 8.14
CA ILE A 310 10.68 14.62 8.15
C ILE A 310 11.28 15.47 7.00
N MET A 311 10.72 15.38 5.79
CA MET A 311 11.15 16.18 4.66
C MET A 311 10.95 17.69 4.90
N GLN A 312 9.84 18.09 5.50
CA GLN A 312 9.51 19.50 5.73
C GLN A 312 10.32 20.10 6.88
N LEU A 313 10.43 19.41 8.01
CA LEU A 313 11.02 19.93 9.24
C LEU A 313 12.54 19.73 9.26
N ASP A 314 13.02 18.55 8.91
CA ASP A 314 14.44 18.19 9.08
C ASP A 314 15.26 18.57 7.84
N HIS A 315 14.69 18.41 6.65
CA HIS A 315 15.35 18.74 5.38
C HIS A 315 14.93 20.10 4.79
N GLY A 316 13.88 20.74 5.33
CA GLY A 316 13.38 22.03 4.85
C GLY A 316 12.91 22.02 3.39
N LEU A 317 12.25 20.95 2.97
CA LEU A 317 11.73 20.75 1.62
C LEU A 317 10.21 20.99 1.59
N ALA A 318 9.72 21.63 0.52
CA ALA A 318 8.29 21.78 0.29
C ALA A 318 7.75 20.59 -0.52
N VAL A 319 6.88 19.78 0.10
CA VAL A 319 6.29 18.60 -0.56
C VAL A 319 5.00 18.97 -1.29
N ASP A 320 5.06 19.08 -2.62
CA ASP A 320 3.91 19.51 -3.44
C ASP A 320 2.94 18.36 -3.75
N ARG A 321 3.47 17.17 -4.05
CA ARG A 321 2.70 15.98 -4.44
C ARG A 321 3.15 14.78 -3.63
N VAL A 322 2.19 13.95 -3.21
CA VAL A 322 2.44 12.69 -2.49
C VAL A 322 1.63 11.62 -3.19
N TYR A 323 2.32 10.59 -3.65
CA TYR A 323 1.75 9.39 -4.24
C TYR A 323 1.99 8.23 -3.28
N THR A 324 0.95 7.50 -2.90
CA THR A 324 1.09 6.35 -2.01
C THR A 324 0.27 5.19 -2.56
N GLY A 325 0.91 4.03 -2.73
CA GLY A 325 0.28 2.84 -3.30
C GLY A 325 1.32 1.86 -3.84
N SER A 326 0.88 0.89 -4.63
CA SER A 326 1.78 -0.04 -5.32
C SER A 326 1.89 0.37 -6.79
N PHE A 327 3.05 0.89 -7.18
CA PHE A 327 3.31 1.39 -8.53
C PHE A 327 4.31 0.51 -9.28
N MET A 328 5.32 0.00 -8.59
CA MET A 328 6.30 -0.95 -9.12
C MET A 328 6.62 -1.96 -8.02
N THR A 329 6.03 -3.14 -8.10
CA THR A 329 6.15 -4.19 -7.09
C THR A 329 7.36 -5.08 -7.35
N SER A 330 7.54 -6.07 -6.49
CA SER A 330 8.40 -7.23 -6.68
C SER A 330 7.63 -8.44 -6.17
N LEU A 331 6.61 -8.86 -6.92
CA LEU A 331 5.70 -9.96 -6.57
C LEU A 331 5.09 -9.78 -5.17
N ASP A 332 5.33 -10.73 -4.26
CA ASP A 332 4.84 -10.79 -2.88
C ASP A 332 5.83 -10.22 -1.85
N MET A 333 6.82 -9.43 -2.29
CA MET A 333 7.79 -8.82 -1.39
C MET A 333 7.11 -7.90 -0.37
N ALA A 334 7.33 -8.17 0.92
CA ALA A 334 6.92 -7.26 1.99
C ALA A 334 8.00 -6.19 2.13
N GLY A 335 7.64 -4.94 1.85
CA GLY A 335 8.53 -3.80 1.87
C GLY A 335 7.94 -2.61 1.13
N PHE A 336 8.66 -1.49 1.20
CA PHE A 336 8.30 -0.29 0.47
C PHE A 336 9.54 0.42 -0.05
N SER A 337 9.37 1.28 -1.04
CA SER A 337 10.40 2.21 -1.50
C SER A 337 9.91 3.65 -1.42
N ILE A 338 10.84 4.57 -1.21
CA ILE A 338 10.60 6.00 -1.23
C ILE A 338 11.28 6.55 -2.47
N SER A 339 10.54 7.25 -3.32
CA SER A 339 11.10 8.07 -4.40
C SER A 339 10.88 9.55 -4.11
N ILE A 340 11.92 10.36 -4.29
CA ILE A 340 11.86 11.81 -4.20
C ILE A 340 12.26 12.38 -5.56
N MET A 341 11.39 13.19 -6.15
CA MET A 341 11.70 13.92 -7.38
C MET A 341 11.73 15.42 -7.09
N LYS A 342 12.78 16.11 -7.55
CA LYS A 342 12.82 17.57 -7.52
C LYS A 342 11.71 18.12 -8.40
N ALA A 343 10.88 18.99 -7.83
CA ALA A 343 9.78 19.61 -8.55
C ALA A 343 10.23 20.96 -9.13
N ASP A 344 9.88 21.18 -10.38
CA ASP A 344 9.75 22.50 -10.97
C ASP A 344 8.34 22.67 -11.56
N GLN A 345 8.03 23.87 -12.03
CA GLN A 345 6.69 24.17 -12.57
C GLN A 345 6.31 23.26 -13.75
N LYS A 346 7.29 22.86 -14.56
CA LYS A 346 7.08 22.05 -15.76
C LYS A 346 6.79 20.60 -15.37
N ILE A 347 7.57 20.02 -14.46
CA ILE A 347 7.33 18.70 -13.88
C ILE A 347 5.95 18.64 -13.22
N LEU A 348 5.57 19.65 -12.43
CA LEU A 348 4.25 19.70 -11.79
C LEU A 348 3.13 19.70 -12.83
N GLN A 349 3.22 20.55 -13.86
CA GLN A 349 2.25 20.57 -14.96
C GLN A 349 2.14 19.22 -15.68
N ARG A 350 3.26 18.51 -15.88
CA ARG A 350 3.25 17.19 -16.52
C ARG A 350 2.66 16.10 -15.63
N LEU A 351 2.93 16.15 -14.33
CA LEU A 351 2.35 15.22 -13.36
C LEU A 351 0.84 15.42 -13.21
N ASP A 352 0.38 16.67 -13.19
CA ASP A 352 -1.03 17.04 -13.04
C ASP A 352 -1.83 16.88 -14.35
N ALA A 353 -1.16 16.78 -15.51
CA ALA A 353 -1.84 16.55 -16.78
C ALA A 353 -2.69 15.26 -16.76
N PRO A 354 -3.86 15.24 -17.43
CA PRO A 354 -4.75 14.08 -17.39
C PRO A 354 -4.10 12.83 -18.00
N THR A 355 -4.53 11.67 -17.51
CA THR A 355 -4.15 10.36 -18.07
C THR A 355 -5.31 9.37 -17.98
N ARG A 356 -5.36 8.43 -18.92
CA ARG A 356 -6.29 7.29 -18.93
C ARG A 356 -5.62 5.97 -18.50
N ALA A 357 -4.37 6.02 -18.06
CA ALA A 357 -3.64 4.87 -17.54
C ALA A 357 -4.34 4.29 -16.29
N PRO A 358 -4.71 2.99 -16.27
CA PRO A 358 -5.49 2.40 -15.18
C PRO A 358 -4.91 2.55 -13.78
N SER A 359 -3.58 2.51 -13.66
CA SER A 359 -2.89 2.45 -12.37
C SER A 359 -2.24 3.76 -11.94
N TRP A 360 -2.51 4.87 -12.64
CA TRP A 360 -2.08 6.19 -12.19
C TRP A 360 -3.07 6.75 -11.15
N PRO A 361 -2.60 7.19 -9.98
CA PRO A 361 -3.48 7.68 -8.92
C PRO A 361 -4.12 9.01 -9.32
N VAL A 362 -5.44 9.11 -9.14
CA VAL A 362 -6.23 10.32 -9.45
C VAL A 362 -6.27 11.25 -8.23
N GLY A 363 -6.26 12.57 -8.46
CA GLY A 363 -6.66 13.55 -7.44
C GLY A 363 -5.58 14.03 -6.48
N VAL A 364 -4.31 14.04 -6.88
CA VAL A 364 -3.19 14.56 -6.06
C VAL A 364 -2.84 16.03 -6.35
N GLU A 365 -3.50 16.66 -7.30
CA GLU A 365 -3.26 18.04 -7.71
C GLU A 365 -3.75 19.07 -6.68
N GLY A 366 -3.24 20.30 -6.77
CA GLY A 366 -3.68 21.43 -5.94
C GLY A 366 -2.88 21.67 -4.66
N ASP A 367 -3.33 22.69 -3.90
CA ASP A 367 -2.78 23.06 -2.60
C ASP A 367 -3.36 22.19 -1.48
N ARG A 368 -2.58 21.94 -0.43
CA ARG A 368 -3.01 21.09 0.70
C ARG A 368 -3.69 21.90 1.80
N PRO A 369 -5.02 21.79 1.98
CA PRO A 369 -5.66 22.39 3.15
C PRO A 369 -5.22 21.69 4.44
N PRO A 370 -5.53 22.24 5.63
CA PRO A 370 -5.25 21.59 6.91
C PRO A 370 -5.82 20.17 6.95
N ALA A 371 -4.97 19.18 7.23
CA ALA A 371 -5.35 17.77 7.23
C ALA A 371 -6.31 17.39 8.39
N LYS A 372 -6.37 18.21 9.44
CA LYS A 372 -7.22 17.98 10.61
C LYS A 372 -8.19 19.13 10.77
N ILE A 373 -9.48 18.80 10.82
CA ILE A 373 -10.54 19.70 11.24
C ILE A 373 -10.96 19.34 12.68
N PRO A 374 -11.31 20.33 13.52
CA PRO A 374 -11.79 20.05 14.85
C PRO A 374 -13.13 19.30 14.78
N VAL A 375 -13.34 18.38 15.72
CA VAL A 375 -14.64 17.70 15.87
C VAL A 375 -15.68 18.76 16.24
N PRO A 376 -16.86 18.81 15.57
CA PRO A 376 -17.95 19.68 15.99
C PRO A 376 -18.35 19.36 17.43
N ILE A 377 -18.25 20.36 18.31
CA ILE A 377 -18.69 20.22 19.70
C ILE A 377 -20.22 20.20 19.69
N PRO A 378 -20.90 19.20 20.30
CA PRO A 378 -22.35 19.22 20.45
C PRO A 378 -22.78 20.51 21.16
N VAL A 379 -23.85 21.15 20.68
CA VAL A 379 -24.41 22.33 21.33
C VAL A 379 -24.70 21.97 22.79
N SER A 380 -24.01 22.62 23.71
CA SER A 380 -24.13 22.36 25.14
C SER A 380 -25.60 22.43 25.54
N ARG A 381 -26.11 21.40 26.23
CA ARG A 381 -27.42 21.49 26.87
C ARG A 381 -27.45 22.74 27.76
N PRO A 382 -28.54 23.51 27.80
CA PRO A 382 -28.62 24.69 28.65
C PRO A 382 -28.33 24.28 30.10
N THR A 383 -27.33 24.93 30.68
CA THR A 383 -26.86 24.79 32.06
C THR A 383 -27.96 25.21 33.03
N ASN A 384 -28.93 24.34 33.27
CA ASN A 384 -29.85 24.45 34.39
C ASN A 384 -29.78 23.13 35.17
N ASN A 385 -28.97 23.15 36.23
CA ASN A 385 -28.95 22.20 37.35
C ASN A 385 -28.57 20.75 37.05
N GLU A 386 -27.35 20.49 36.58
CA GLU A 386 -26.68 19.21 36.83
C GLU A 386 -25.54 19.46 37.81
N GLU A 387 -25.68 18.99 39.07
CA GLU A 387 -24.51 18.73 39.90
C GLU A 387 -23.60 17.83 39.07
N GLN A 388 -22.40 18.29 38.72
CA GLN A 388 -21.41 17.44 38.06
C GLN A 388 -21.18 16.21 38.95
N LEU A 389 -21.71 15.07 38.52
CA LEU A 389 -21.38 13.77 39.08
C LEU A 389 -19.86 13.66 39.04
N SER A 390 -19.25 13.78 40.21
CA SER A 390 -17.82 13.83 40.40
C SER A 390 -17.47 12.83 41.48
N ARG A 391 -16.23 12.33 41.44
CA ARG A 391 -15.79 11.36 42.43
C ARG A 391 -15.99 11.93 43.84
N PRO A 392 -16.69 11.23 44.75
CA PRO A 392 -16.94 11.74 46.09
C PRO A 392 -15.64 11.88 46.87
N GLN A 393 -15.53 12.93 47.69
CA GLN A 393 -14.33 13.17 48.53
C GLN A 393 -14.09 12.05 49.55
N GLN A 394 -15.15 11.37 50.00
CA GLN A 394 -15.06 10.22 50.90
C GLN A 394 -15.99 9.10 50.42
N LEU A 395 -15.43 7.88 50.36
CA LEU A 395 -16.18 6.67 50.03
C LEU A 395 -16.82 6.07 51.27
N THR A 396 -18.10 5.75 51.14
CA THR A 396 -18.85 4.91 52.08
C THR A 396 -18.27 3.48 52.10
N HIS A 397 -18.61 2.68 53.11
CA HIS A 397 -18.21 1.27 53.15
C HIS A 397 -18.61 0.52 51.87
N GLN A 398 -19.83 0.76 51.38
CA GLN A 398 -20.32 0.15 50.13
C GLN A 398 -19.58 0.68 48.91
N GLY A 399 -19.28 1.98 48.86
CA GLY A 399 -18.51 2.56 47.75
C GLY A 399 -17.08 2.01 47.65
N ARG A 400 -16.44 1.71 48.79
CA ARG A 400 -15.13 1.02 48.80
C ARG A 400 -15.21 -0.41 48.29
N ILE A 401 -16.26 -1.14 48.68
CA ILE A 401 -16.48 -2.50 48.16
C ILE A 401 -16.70 -2.46 46.65
N LEU A 402 -17.53 -1.52 46.17
CA LEU A 402 -17.80 -1.35 44.74
C LEU A 402 -16.53 -1.01 43.96
N GLU A 403 -15.71 -0.08 44.47
CA GLU A 403 -14.42 0.26 43.87
C GLU A 403 -13.51 -0.97 43.75
N LEU A 404 -13.29 -1.70 44.85
CA LEU A 404 -12.45 -2.90 44.85
C LEU A 404 -12.99 -3.99 43.93
N ALA A 405 -14.31 -4.15 43.85
CA ALA A 405 -14.94 -5.12 42.95
C ALA A 405 -14.73 -4.76 41.48
N ILE A 406 -14.89 -3.47 41.13
CA ILE A 406 -14.62 -2.98 39.77
C ILE A 406 -13.15 -3.18 39.44
N GLU A 407 -12.22 -2.77 40.31
CA GLU A 407 -10.78 -2.93 40.12
C GLU A 407 -10.38 -4.39 39.90
N ALA A 408 -10.90 -5.31 40.70
CA ALA A 408 -10.63 -6.74 40.54
C ALA A 408 -11.12 -7.26 39.18
N ALA A 409 -12.36 -6.93 38.80
CA ALA A 409 -12.96 -7.37 37.55
C ALA A 409 -12.20 -6.87 36.31
N VAL A 410 -11.92 -5.57 36.24
CA VAL A 410 -11.22 -4.97 35.10
C VAL A 410 -9.75 -5.41 35.02
N SER A 411 -9.09 -5.62 36.16
CA SER A 411 -7.71 -6.17 36.17
C SER A 411 -7.69 -7.58 35.60
N SER A 412 -8.68 -8.40 35.95
CA SER A 412 -8.82 -9.77 35.42
C SER A 412 -9.03 -9.76 33.90
N VAL A 413 -9.83 -8.83 33.38
CA VAL A 413 -10.03 -8.65 31.93
C VAL A 413 -8.74 -8.20 31.23
N ILE A 414 -7.97 -7.30 31.85
CA ILE A 414 -6.70 -6.82 31.30
C ILE A 414 -5.68 -7.96 31.17
N GLU A 415 -5.58 -8.83 32.18
CA GLU A 415 -4.68 -9.99 32.18
C GLU A 415 -5.07 -11.02 31.11
N LEU A 416 -6.37 -11.16 30.81
CA LEU A 416 -6.88 -12.09 29.80
C LEU A 416 -6.73 -11.59 28.36
N ARG A 417 -6.21 -10.38 28.12
CA ARG A 417 -6.14 -9.76 26.79
C ARG A 417 -5.58 -10.70 25.71
N ASP A 418 -4.38 -11.25 25.93
CA ASP A 418 -3.70 -12.02 24.88
C ASP A 418 -4.38 -13.37 24.64
N SER A 419 -4.87 -14.03 25.71
CA SER A 419 -5.65 -15.27 25.58
C SER A 419 -6.98 -15.06 24.87
N LEU A 420 -7.68 -13.96 25.14
CA LEU A 420 -8.93 -13.62 24.45
C LEU A 420 -8.70 -13.38 22.95
N ASN A 421 -7.64 -12.67 22.57
CA ASN A 421 -7.27 -12.52 21.16
C ASN A 421 -6.90 -13.86 20.53
N GLU A 422 -6.17 -14.72 21.23
CA GLU A 422 -5.81 -16.05 20.72
C GLU A 422 -7.06 -16.90 20.44
N TRP A 423 -7.99 -16.96 21.39
CA TRP A 423 -9.22 -17.75 21.23
C TRP A 423 -10.11 -17.19 20.12
N ASP A 424 -10.24 -15.87 20.07
CA ASP A 424 -11.02 -15.18 19.06
C ASP A 424 -10.41 -15.37 17.66
N SER A 425 -9.08 -15.39 17.52
CA SER A 425 -8.41 -15.60 16.22
C SER A 425 -8.71 -16.95 15.56
N ARG A 426 -9.24 -17.93 16.32
CA ARG A 426 -9.58 -19.25 15.78
C ARG A 426 -10.87 -19.26 14.94
N VAL A 427 -11.82 -18.38 15.23
CA VAL A 427 -13.14 -18.35 14.57
C VAL A 427 -13.69 -16.95 14.30
N GLY A 428 -13.17 -15.94 14.99
CA GLY A 428 -13.46 -14.52 14.83
C GLY A 428 -12.29 -13.74 14.21
N ASP A 429 -12.16 -12.47 14.56
CA ASP A 429 -11.17 -11.54 13.97
C ASP A 429 -9.90 -11.36 14.82
N GLY A 430 -9.87 -11.95 16.03
CA GLY A 430 -8.69 -11.97 16.89
C GLY A 430 -8.45 -10.66 17.63
N ASP A 431 -9.49 -9.83 17.79
CA ASP A 431 -9.40 -8.51 18.42
C ASP A 431 -10.13 -8.41 19.77
N CYS A 432 -10.91 -9.42 20.14
CA CYS A 432 -11.78 -9.40 21.31
C CYS A 432 -11.06 -8.96 22.59
N GLY A 433 -9.89 -9.54 22.88
CA GLY A 433 -9.09 -9.20 24.05
C GLY A 433 -8.58 -7.75 24.02
N SER A 434 -8.14 -7.27 22.85
CA SER A 434 -7.72 -5.88 22.65
C SER A 434 -8.89 -4.90 22.86
N THR A 435 -10.09 -5.25 22.41
CA THR A 435 -11.31 -4.46 22.59
C THR A 435 -11.72 -4.41 24.06
N MET A 436 -11.72 -5.55 24.76
CA MET A 436 -12.05 -5.63 26.19
C MET A 436 -11.01 -4.89 27.07
N PHE A 437 -9.72 -4.98 26.72
CA PHE A 437 -8.65 -4.24 27.39
C PHE A 437 -8.87 -2.73 27.33
N LYS A 438 -9.27 -2.17 26.18
CA LYS A 438 -9.55 -0.72 26.05
C LYS A 438 -10.65 -0.27 27.02
N GLY A 439 -11.75 -1.02 27.08
CA GLY A 439 -12.85 -0.75 28.01
C GLY A 439 -12.42 -0.82 29.46
N ALA A 440 -11.75 -1.90 29.85
CA ALA A 440 -11.24 -2.10 31.21
C ALA A 440 -10.25 -1.00 31.64
N ALA A 441 -9.31 -0.63 30.77
CA ALA A 441 -8.35 0.45 31.02
C ALA A 441 -9.03 1.82 31.17
N ALA A 442 -10.05 2.12 30.34
CA ALA A 442 -10.81 3.36 30.45
C ALA A 442 -11.64 3.42 31.74
N ILE A 443 -12.24 2.31 32.16
CA ILE A 443 -12.96 2.21 33.43
C ILE A 443 -12.00 2.50 34.60
N LEU A 444 -10.79 1.94 34.61
CA LEU A 444 -9.80 2.20 35.66
C LEU A 444 -9.39 3.67 35.73
N ASP A 445 -9.18 4.33 34.59
CA ASP A 445 -8.77 5.73 34.54
C ASP A 445 -9.92 6.67 34.93
N ASP A 446 -11.11 6.44 34.39
CA ASP A 446 -12.29 7.27 34.65
C ASP A 446 -12.81 7.09 36.08
N MET A 447 -12.77 5.88 36.63
CA MET A 447 -13.20 5.60 38.01
C MET A 447 -12.42 6.42 39.05
N LYS A 448 -11.12 6.64 38.81
CA LYS A 448 -10.27 7.43 39.70
C LYS A 448 -10.61 8.92 39.67
N LYS A 449 -11.26 9.40 38.61
CA LYS A 449 -11.47 10.82 38.34
C LYS A 449 -12.93 11.25 38.48
N TYR A 450 -13.87 10.43 37.99
CA TYR A 450 -15.23 10.87 37.68
C TYR A 450 -16.33 10.04 38.34
N TYR A 451 -16.10 8.75 38.64
CA TYR A 451 -17.20 7.88 39.03
C TYR A 451 -17.80 8.21 40.40
N PRO A 452 -19.14 8.31 40.51
CA PRO A 452 -19.84 8.57 41.76
C PRO A 452 -20.00 7.28 42.58
N LEU A 453 -18.89 6.68 43.02
CA LEU A 453 -18.81 5.33 43.63
C LEU A 453 -19.71 5.08 44.86
N ASN A 454 -20.30 6.11 45.47
CA ASN A 454 -21.31 5.95 46.52
C ASN A 454 -22.73 5.71 45.98
N ASP A 455 -22.94 5.89 44.67
CA ASP A 455 -24.16 5.61 43.93
C ASP A 455 -23.87 4.51 42.90
N ALA A 456 -24.32 3.29 43.18
CA ALA A 456 -24.09 2.15 42.31
C ALA A 456 -24.79 2.29 40.95
N ALA A 457 -25.96 2.94 40.90
CA ALA A 457 -26.68 3.14 39.65
C ALA A 457 -25.90 4.08 38.74
N GLU A 458 -25.56 5.27 39.23
CA GLU A 458 -24.80 6.24 38.45
C GLU A 458 -23.39 5.75 38.13
N THR A 459 -22.74 4.97 39.02
CA THR A 459 -21.45 4.34 38.71
C THR A 459 -21.53 3.39 37.51
N VAL A 460 -22.57 2.53 37.45
CA VAL A 460 -22.77 1.61 36.32
C VAL A 460 -23.11 2.38 35.03
N ASN A 461 -23.83 3.50 35.14
CA ASN A 461 -24.10 4.39 34.01
C ASN A 461 -22.81 5.00 33.43
N GLU A 462 -21.91 5.45 34.30
CA GLU A 462 -20.59 5.97 33.92
C GLU A 462 -19.70 4.88 33.30
N MET A 463 -19.71 3.66 33.84
CA MET A 463 -19.05 2.51 33.20
C MET A 463 -19.52 2.29 31.77
N GLY A 464 -20.84 2.36 31.53
CA GLY A 464 -21.40 2.28 30.18
C GLY A 464 -20.91 3.41 29.26
N SER A 465 -20.86 4.63 29.78
CA SER A 465 -20.33 5.80 29.05
C SER A 465 -18.84 5.65 28.70
N SER A 466 -18.01 5.16 29.62
CA SER A 466 -16.60 4.87 29.38
C SER A 466 -16.45 3.76 28.32
N ILE A 467 -17.19 2.66 28.44
CA ILE A 467 -17.21 1.56 27.47
C ILE A 467 -17.59 2.08 26.07
N GLN A 468 -18.71 2.80 25.95
CA GLN A 468 -19.20 3.34 24.69
C GLN A 468 -18.15 4.23 23.99
N ARG A 469 -17.36 4.96 24.78
CA ARG A 469 -16.36 5.91 24.27
C ARG A 469 -15.14 5.23 23.67
N VAL A 470 -14.73 4.06 24.16
CA VAL A 470 -13.44 3.44 23.79
C VAL A 470 -13.56 2.04 23.17
N MET A 471 -14.67 1.34 23.38
CA MET A 471 -14.91 0.02 22.79
C MET A 471 -15.75 0.17 21.52
N GLY A 472 -15.15 -0.18 20.38
CA GLY A 472 -15.86 -0.29 19.10
C GLY A 472 -16.56 -1.65 18.94
N GLY A 473 -17.22 -1.84 17.80
CA GLY A 473 -17.81 -3.11 17.40
C GLY A 473 -19.00 -3.56 18.26
N THR A 474 -19.41 -4.82 18.05
CA THR A 474 -20.57 -5.42 18.72
C THR A 474 -20.36 -5.49 20.24
N SER A 475 -19.16 -5.81 20.71
CA SER A 475 -18.85 -5.86 22.14
C SER A 475 -19.10 -4.52 22.83
N GLY A 476 -18.63 -3.41 22.26
CA GLY A 476 -18.82 -2.08 22.85
C GLY A 476 -20.29 -1.70 23.03
N ILE A 477 -21.12 -1.95 22.01
CA ILE A 477 -22.56 -1.65 22.10
C ILE A 477 -23.28 -2.60 23.06
N LEU A 478 -22.95 -3.89 23.08
CA LEU A 478 -23.59 -4.87 23.97
C LEU A 478 -23.32 -4.57 25.44
N TYR A 479 -22.07 -4.28 25.80
CA TYR A 479 -21.72 -3.94 27.18
C TYR A 479 -22.28 -2.57 27.59
N ASN A 480 -22.36 -1.60 26.67
CA ASN A 480 -23.06 -0.34 26.96
C ASN A 480 -24.57 -0.57 27.20
N ILE A 481 -25.24 -1.37 26.35
CA ILE A 481 -26.65 -1.74 26.54
C ILE A 481 -26.83 -2.42 27.91
N PHE A 482 -25.95 -3.35 28.27
CA PHE A 482 -25.94 -3.98 29.58
C PHE A 482 -25.86 -2.95 30.71
N CYS A 483 -24.91 -2.02 30.66
CA CYS A 483 -24.76 -0.96 31.65
C CYS A 483 -25.98 -0.03 31.71
N LYS A 484 -26.56 0.37 30.58
CA LYS A 484 -27.75 1.24 30.55
C LYS A 484 -28.99 0.53 31.07
N ALA A 485 -29.17 -0.76 30.76
CA ALA A 485 -30.26 -1.58 31.31
C ALA A 485 -30.10 -1.77 32.83
N ALA A 486 -28.88 -2.07 33.28
CA ALA A 486 -28.54 -2.18 34.70
C ALA A 486 -28.79 -0.86 35.44
N TYR A 487 -28.37 0.27 34.88
CA TYR A 487 -28.64 1.60 35.40
C TYR A 487 -30.13 1.86 35.58
N ALA A 488 -30.92 1.67 34.50
CA ALA A 488 -32.36 1.89 34.53
C ALA A 488 -33.03 1.06 35.63
N LYS A 489 -32.57 -0.18 35.84
CA LYS A 489 -33.09 -1.04 36.89
C LYS A 489 -32.69 -0.59 38.29
N LEU A 490 -31.40 -0.31 38.52
CA LEU A 490 -30.89 0.12 39.81
C LEU A 490 -31.52 1.44 40.27
N LYS A 491 -31.73 2.38 39.35
CA LYS A 491 -32.37 3.68 39.65
C LYS A 491 -33.83 3.53 40.12
N THR A 492 -34.51 2.46 39.72
CA THR A 492 -35.89 2.17 40.18
C THR A 492 -35.97 1.42 41.52
N SER A 493 -34.86 0.89 42.03
CA SER A 493 -34.82 0.19 43.33
C SER A 493 -34.48 1.15 44.46
N SER A 494 -35.38 1.32 45.44
CA SER A 494 -35.19 2.19 46.60
C SER A 494 -34.53 1.49 47.81
N LYS A 495 -33.95 0.29 47.63
CA LYS A 495 -33.34 -0.52 48.68
C LYS A 495 -31.81 -0.60 48.50
N PRO A 496 -31.03 -0.72 49.59
CA PRO A 496 -29.58 -0.91 49.50
C PRO A 496 -29.26 -2.22 48.77
N VAL A 497 -28.46 -2.13 47.71
CA VAL A 497 -28.11 -3.24 46.82
C VAL A 497 -27.44 -4.37 47.62
N THR A 498 -28.09 -5.53 47.68
CA THR A 498 -27.60 -6.77 48.27
C THR A 498 -27.12 -7.74 47.18
N ALA A 499 -26.35 -8.77 47.53
CA ALA A 499 -25.93 -9.82 46.58
C ALA A 499 -27.10 -10.49 45.83
N LYS A 500 -28.31 -10.45 46.42
CA LYS A 500 -29.56 -10.96 45.83
C LYS A 500 -30.13 -10.05 44.73
N GLU A 501 -29.76 -8.78 44.70
CA GLU A 501 -30.14 -7.84 43.64
C GLU A 501 -29.19 -7.90 42.43
N CYS A 502 -28.02 -8.53 42.55
CA CYS A 502 -27.18 -8.89 41.38
C CYS A 502 -27.86 -9.92 40.46
N GLU A 503 -28.69 -10.83 40.99
CA GLU A 503 -29.54 -11.74 40.17
C GLU A 503 -30.58 -10.95 39.33
N LEU A 504 -30.98 -9.75 39.78
CA LEU A 504 -31.89 -8.89 39.02
C LEU A 504 -31.19 -8.17 37.86
N MET A 505 -29.87 -7.91 37.95
CA MET A 505 -29.07 -7.38 36.83
C MET A 505 -28.96 -8.40 35.70
N HIS A 506 -28.83 -9.69 36.04
CA HIS A 506 -28.89 -10.79 35.07
C HIS A 506 -30.25 -10.83 34.35
N THR A 507 -31.35 -10.62 35.08
CA THR A 507 -32.72 -10.56 34.53
C THR A 507 -32.93 -9.35 33.62
N ALA A 508 -32.36 -8.18 33.97
CA ALA A 508 -32.41 -6.97 33.15
C ALA A 508 -31.64 -7.12 31.83
N PHE A 509 -30.49 -7.82 31.85
CA PHE A 509 -29.77 -8.17 30.64
C PHE A 509 -30.56 -9.13 29.75
N SER A 510 -31.22 -10.14 30.33
CA SER A 510 -32.11 -11.04 29.58
C SER A 510 -33.29 -10.30 28.93
N CYS A 511 -33.84 -9.26 29.56
CA CYS A 511 -34.87 -8.41 28.96
C CYS A 511 -34.32 -7.51 27.83
N ALA A 512 -33.17 -6.87 28.02
CA ALA A 512 -32.56 -6.03 26.99
C ALA A 512 -32.10 -6.81 25.75
N TRP A 513 -31.80 -8.10 25.90
CA TRP A 513 -31.45 -9.01 24.80
C TRP A 513 -32.67 -9.51 24.01
N SER A 514 -33.87 -9.43 24.58
CA SER A 514 -35.13 -9.90 23.97
C SER A 514 -35.88 -8.86 23.13
N THR A 515 -35.38 -7.62 23.12
CA THR A 515 -35.84 -6.49 22.29
C THR A 515 -34.77 -6.14 21.28
#